data_AF-C7NU22-F1
#
_entry.id   AF-C7NU22-F1
#
_cell.length_a   1.000
_cell.length_b   1.000
_cell.length_c   1.000
_cell.angle_alpha   90.00
_cell.angle_beta   90.00
_cell.angle_gamma   90.00
#
_symmetry.space_group_name_H-M   'P 1'
#
loop_
_entity.id
_entity.type
_entity.pdbx_description
1 polymer ?
#
loop_
_entity_poly.entity_id
_entity_poly.type
_entity_poly.pdbx_seq_one_letter_code
_entity_poly.pdbx_strand_id
1 'polypeptide(L)'
;MSNATNADVDSVTLTIDGQEVQAAAGETILEAADRAGIDIPTLCAHADLANVGACRMCLVDIDGERRETACTTAVDEGMAVDFDSEELWEKRRSILELQFTEENHYCMYCEMEGDCELEDMFNRAGLDKDRFPLEYKDIEPDTSNEYITMDLDRCISCGRCVRTCEEVVGNDTLNFGNRGKDTTIIADSGVPLGESSCTSCGGCVQACPTGSLYSPLSAYKGRERDCEVETTTCSECSVGCEMEVYTNSGRIVKIEGVKGGADGSQLCEMGRFELLDDRRDRITEPEIDGETVDLDTAIETASAELADANSINAVASDRLPTETLDAFADAMDDLDADLEIPGAARRATEATIREELAADGHEDLPADSVEDILEAEGIVVYDTSIVDTHPVAASYVRRAATDGAELVTVDGDEDRLKRFSDESLTVGSPLAQATAEAAGAVADGGSASPVAGVAEAATRTLDAEDSVVVLGPEIEDTEALVDAYGLAAMTESEVVSLDRGANRADFTADGIDEASEVAYLLAAADRGEDLDRAIEVARGADTVIVQATRESALTQIADVVLPAVDWFEREGTIVDADNEERAVEQVLDPRGEIDDDREIIAELQEVAA
;
A
#
# COMPACT_ATOMS: atom_id res chain seq x y z
N MET A 1 16.54 -6.84 0.08
CA MET A 1 17.69 -7.51 -0.62
C MET A 1 19.02 -7.21 0.09
N SER A 2 19.47 -8.07 1.01
CA SER A 2 20.78 -7.95 1.64
C SER A 2 21.78 -8.97 1.07
N ASN A 3 23.01 -8.51 0.86
CA ASN A 3 24.11 -9.22 0.21
C ASN A 3 24.65 -10.34 1.11
N ALA A 4 23.98 -11.50 1.14
CA ALA A 4 24.53 -12.70 1.75
C ALA A 4 25.64 -13.30 0.86
N THR A 5 26.87 -13.22 1.37
CA THR A 5 28.08 -13.80 0.79
C THR A 5 27.94 -15.28 0.45
N ASN A 6 27.92 -15.57 -0.86
CA ASN A 6 28.43 -16.78 -1.55
C ASN A 6 28.78 -17.97 -0.63
N ALA A 7 27.77 -18.72 -0.22
CA ALA A 7 27.94 -20.16 -0.03
C ALA A 7 27.98 -20.77 -1.45
N ASP A 8 28.91 -21.69 -1.73
CA ASP A 8 28.95 -22.47 -2.97
C ASP A 8 27.58 -23.16 -3.17
N VAL A 9 26.68 -22.51 -3.91
CA VAL A 9 25.44 -23.14 -4.37
C VAL A 9 25.87 -24.18 -5.39
N ASP A 10 25.63 -25.46 -5.11
CA ASP A 10 25.89 -26.54 -6.07
C ASP A 10 25.14 -26.20 -7.37
N SER A 11 25.86 -25.70 -8.37
CA SER A 11 25.29 -25.30 -9.66
C SER A 11 25.13 -26.54 -10.53
N VAL A 12 23.94 -26.73 -11.09
CA VAL A 12 23.67 -27.79 -12.06
C VAL A 12 23.59 -27.22 -13.47
N THR A 13 24.06 -28.00 -14.45
CA THR A 13 23.94 -27.65 -15.87
C THR A 13 22.87 -28.51 -16.51
N LEU A 14 21.88 -27.87 -17.14
CA LEU A 14 20.82 -28.53 -17.90
C LEU A 14 20.73 -27.94 -19.31
N THR A 15 19.94 -28.56 -20.17
CA THR A 15 19.65 -28.07 -21.51
C THR A 15 18.16 -27.85 -21.68
N ILE A 16 17.74 -26.65 -22.10
CA ILE A 16 16.34 -26.33 -22.40
C ILE A 16 16.23 -25.98 -23.89
N ASP A 17 15.48 -26.77 -24.67
CA ASP A 17 15.36 -26.68 -26.13
C ASP A 17 16.72 -26.55 -26.86
N GLY A 18 17.71 -27.29 -26.38
CA GLY A 18 19.07 -27.29 -26.92
C GLY A 18 19.98 -26.15 -26.44
N GLN A 19 19.49 -25.26 -25.58
CA GLN A 19 20.27 -24.18 -24.96
C GLN A 19 20.80 -24.63 -23.61
N GLU A 20 22.11 -24.49 -23.39
CA GLU A 20 22.74 -24.81 -22.10
C GLU A 20 22.39 -23.72 -21.07
N VAL A 21 21.86 -24.15 -19.92
CA VAL A 21 21.44 -23.28 -18.82
C VAL A 21 22.15 -23.75 -17.55
N GLN A 22 22.70 -22.80 -16.78
CA GLN A 22 23.20 -23.06 -15.43
C GLN A 22 22.15 -22.63 -14.43
N ALA A 23 21.86 -23.50 -13.46
CA ALA A 23 20.84 -23.33 -12.45
C ALA A 23 21.33 -23.71 -11.06
N ALA A 24 20.72 -23.13 -10.03
CA ALA A 24 20.95 -23.52 -8.65
C ALA A 24 20.31 -24.89 -8.39
N ALA A 25 20.97 -25.76 -7.64
CA ALA A 25 20.34 -27.01 -7.21
C ALA A 25 19.05 -26.71 -6.42
N GLY A 26 17.94 -27.34 -6.82
CA GLY A 26 16.63 -27.14 -6.21
C GLY A 26 15.74 -26.09 -6.89
N GLU A 27 16.30 -25.24 -7.75
CA GLU A 27 15.55 -24.32 -8.63
C GLU A 27 14.60 -25.12 -9.54
N THR A 28 13.42 -24.59 -9.84
CA THR A 28 12.49 -25.22 -10.78
C THR A 28 12.95 -25.01 -12.22
N ILE A 29 12.48 -25.85 -13.14
CA ILE A 29 12.74 -25.67 -14.58
C ILE A 29 12.25 -24.29 -15.06
N LEU A 30 11.11 -23.81 -14.54
CA LEU A 30 10.56 -22.51 -14.92
C LEU A 30 11.46 -21.36 -14.46
N GLU A 31 11.87 -21.34 -13.18
CA GLU A 31 12.77 -20.31 -12.65
C GLU A 31 14.11 -20.26 -13.41
N ALA A 32 14.68 -21.45 -13.70
CA ALA A 32 15.91 -21.56 -14.48
C ALA A 32 15.73 -21.05 -15.92
N ALA A 33 14.56 -21.30 -16.52
CA ALA A 33 14.23 -20.81 -17.85
C ALA A 33 14.05 -19.28 -17.88
N ASP A 34 13.32 -18.72 -16.91
CA ASP A 34 13.05 -17.28 -16.80
C ASP A 34 14.37 -16.50 -16.64
N ARG A 35 15.28 -16.96 -15.76
CA ARG A 35 16.60 -16.34 -15.60
C ARG A 35 17.49 -16.45 -16.85
N ALA A 36 17.28 -17.49 -17.66
CA ALA A 36 17.95 -17.66 -18.95
C ALA A 36 17.29 -16.87 -20.09
N GLY A 37 16.18 -16.17 -19.83
CA GLY A 37 15.40 -15.46 -20.85
C GLY A 37 14.64 -16.40 -21.79
N ILE A 38 14.31 -17.61 -21.34
CA ILE A 38 13.56 -18.63 -22.07
C ILE A 38 12.11 -18.60 -21.61
N ASP A 39 11.23 -18.08 -22.46
CA ASP A 39 9.80 -17.93 -22.17
C ASP A 39 9.01 -19.25 -22.32
N ILE A 40 8.85 -19.97 -21.22
CA ILE A 40 7.99 -21.15 -21.13
C ILE A 40 6.53 -20.70 -20.89
N PRO A 41 5.55 -21.16 -21.70
CA PRO A 41 4.16 -20.72 -21.57
C PRO A 41 3.56 -20.98 -20.17
N THR A 42 3.00 -19.95 -19.53
CA THR A 42 2.32 -20.07 -18.24
C THR A 42 1.02 -19.24 -18.21
N LEU A 43 0.14 -19.54 -17.24
CA LEU A 43 -1.07 -18.74 -16.91
C LEU A 43 -1.33 -18.64 -15.41
N CYS A 44 -0.86 -19.60 -14.61
CA CYS A 44 -1.00 -19.56 -13.15
C CYS A 44 0.29 -19.21 -12.42
N ALA A 45 1.45 -19.28 -13.09
CA ALA A 45 2.71 -18.84 -12.49
C ALA A 45 2.70 -17.30 -12.38
N HIS A 46 3.30 -16.76 -11.33
CA HIS A 46 3.46 -15.34 -11.09
C HIS A 46 4.77 -15.16 -10.31
N ALA A 47 5.50 -14.07 -10.53
CA ALA A 47 6.82 -13.89 -9.91
C ALA A 47 6.75 -13.93 -8.38
N ASP A 48 5.71 -13.32 -7.82
CA ASP A 48 5.55 -13.16 -6.37
C ASP A 48 4.71 -14.26 -5.70
N LEU A 49 4.37 -15.36 -6.41
CA LEU A 49 3.49 -16.41 -5.87
C LEU A 49 4.10 -17.80 -6.00
N ALA A 50 3.88 -18.64 -4.99
CA ALA A 50 4.36 -20.03 -4.97
C ALA A 50 3.76 -20.85 -6.12
N ASN A 51 4.59 -21.64 -6.81
CA ASN A 51 4.16 -22.40 -7.99
C ASN A 51 3.25 -23.60 -7.66
N VAL A 52 2.08 -23.69 -8.30
CA VAL A 52 1.06 -24.73 -8.04
C VAL A 52 0.78 -25.69 -9.20
N GLY A 53 1.25 -25.39 -10.42
CA GLY A 53 1.01 -26.24 -11.59
C GLY A 53 -0.46 -26.41 -11.98
N ALA A 54 -1.31 -25.43 -11.67
CA ALA A 54 -2.76 -25.49 -11.90
C ALA A 54 -3.13 -25.48 -13.40
N CYS A 55 -2.59 -24.52 -14.18
CA CYS A 55 -2.99 -24.31 -15.57
C CYS A 55 -2.44 -25.35 -16.56
N ARG A 56 -1.35 -26.04 -16.22
CA ARG A 56 -0.65 -27.00 -17.09
C ARG A 56 -0.17 -26.43 -18.43
N MET A 57 -0.03 -25.10 -18.58
CA MET A 57 0.58 -24.51 -19.78
C MET A 57 2.09 -24.77 -19.85
N CYS A 58 2.75 -24.84 -18.69
CA CYS A 58 4.18 -25.07 -18.56
C CYS A 58 4.59 -26.55 -18.67
N LEU A 59 3.77 -27.39 -19.34
CA LEU A 59 4.12 -28.78 -19.59
C LEU A 59 5.41 -28.87 -20.41
N VAL A 60 6.33 -29.72 -19.98
CA VAL A 60 7.62 -29.98 -20.65
C VAL A 60 7.88 -31.48 -20.72
N ASP A 61 8.66 -31.88 -21.72
CA ASP A 61 9.18 -33.23 -21.85
C ASP A 61 10.63 -33.26 -21.37
N ILE A 62 10.92 -34.16 -20.42
CA ILE A 62 12.23 -34.31 -19.79
C ILE A 62 12.83 -35.64 -20.24
N ASP A 63 14.05 -35.56 -20.78
CA ASP A 63 14.84 -36.67 -21.33
C ASP A 63 14.10 -37.47 -22.42
N GLY A 64 13.07 -36.88 -23.05
CA GLY A 64 12.20 -37.51 -24.05
C GLY A 64 11.28 -38.62 -23.53
N GLU A 65 11.20 -38.81 -22.21
CA GLU A 65 10.44 -39.91 -21.59
C GLU A 65 9.42 -39.47 -20.54
N ARG A 66 9.73 -38.40 -19.78
CA ARG A 66 8.91 -37.92 -18.67
C ARG A 66 8.22 -36.63 -19.06
N ARG A 67 6.93 -36.50 -18.73
CA ARG A 67 6.16 -35.28 -18.98
C ARG A 67 5.71 -34.70 -17.65
N GLU A 68 6.20 -33.51 -17.34
CA GLU A 68 6.00 -32.85 -16.06
C GLU A 68 5.69 -31.37 -16.27
N THR A 69 5.39 -30.65 -15.20
CA THR A 69 5.22 -29.18 -15.21
C THR A 69 6.52 -28.50 -14.84
N ALA A 70 6.98 -27.55 -15.67
CA ALA A 70 8.23 -26.83 -15.43
C ALA A 70 8.23 -26.06 -14.10
N CYS A 71 7.08 -25.49 -13.72
CA CYS A 71 6.94 -24.66 -12.52
C CYS A 71 7.04 -25.43 -11.19
N THR A 72 6.94 -26.76 -11.19
CA THR A 72 6.97 -27.56 -9.94
C THR A 72 8.07 -28.63 -9.95
N THR A 73 8.86 -28.69 -11.03
CA THR A 73 9.87 -29.73 -11.20
C THR A 73 11.24 -29.10 -11.01
N ALA A 74 11.98 -29.58 -10.00
CA ALA A 74 13.34 -29.14 -9.75
C ALA A 74 14.29 -29.57 -10.89
N VAL A 75 15.31 -28.76 -11.16
CA VAL A 75 16.36 -29.06 -12.12
C VAL A 75 17.33 -30.12 -11.58
N ASP A 76 17.88 -30.94 -12.47
CA ASP A 76 18.93 -31.93 -12.17
C ASP A 76 20.11 -31.76 -13.16
N GLU A 77 21.30 -32.16 -12.72
CA GLU A 77 22.51 -32.18 -13.56
C GLU A 77 22.31 -33.04 -14.81
N GLY A 78 22.58 -32.44 -15.97
CA GLY A 78 22.46 -33.09 -17.28
C GLY A 78 21.03 -33.29 -17.77
N MET A 79 20.03 -32.71 -17.09
CA MET A 79 18.63 -32.78 -17.52
C MET A 79 18.47 -32.16 -18.92
N ALA A 80 17.78 -32.86 -19.82
CA ALA A 80 17.39 -32.32 -21.13
C ALA A 80 15.89 -32.05 -21.15
N VAL A 81 15.49 -30.79 -21.30
CA VAL A 81 14.11 -30.32 -21.27
C VAL A 81 13.73 -29.82 -22.66
N ASP A 82 12.67 -30.38 -23.21
CA ASP A 82 12.00 -29.88 -24.41
C ASP A 82 10.66 -29.23 -24.02
N PHE A 83 10.41 -27.99 -24.45
CA PHE A 83 9.15 -27.29 -24.15
C PHE A 83 8.39 -26.83 -25.39
N ASP A 84 9.03 -26.72 -26.55
CA ASP A 84 8.41 -26.23 -27.80
C ASP A 84 8.19 -27.32 -28.85
N SER A 85 7.70 -28.50 -28.42
CA SER A 85 7.37 -29.60 -29.33
C SER A 85 5.90 -29.57 -29.78
N GLU A 86 5.62 -30.06 -30.99
CA GLU A 86 4.24 -30.15 -31.50
C GLU A 86 3.35 -31.04 -30.61
N GLU A 87 3.90 -32.09 -30.02
CA GLU A 87 3.14 -32.97 -29.10
C GLU A 87 2.72 -32.22 -27.82
N LEU A 88 3.58 -31.35 -27.28
CA LEU A 88 3.24 -30.50 -26.15
C LEU A 88 2.17 -29.47 -26.54
N TRP A 89 2.30 -28.85 -27.71
CA TRP A 89 1.30 -27.90 -28.20
C TRP A 89 -0.06 -28.53 -28.49
N GLU A 90 -0.13 -29.77 -28.99
CA GLU A 90 -1.41 -30.50 -29.11
C GLU A 90 -2.13 -30.65 -27.76
N LYS A 91 -1.38 -30.83 -26.66
CA LYS A 91 -1.92 -30.92 -25.30
C LYS A 91 -2.33 -29.56 -24.76
N ARG A 92 -1.47 -28.55 -24.89
CA ARG A 92 -1.78 -27.16 -24.47
C ARG A 92 -3.05 -26.66 -25.16
N ARG A 93 -3.17 -26.86 -26.48
CA ARG A 93 -4.40 -26.57 -27.24
C ARG A 93 -5.63 -27.26 -26.67
N SER A 94 -5.51 -28.55 -26.34
CA SER A 94 -6.61 -29.31 -25.76
C SER A 94 -7.01 -28.81 -24.37
N ILE A 95 -6.06 -28.35 -23.55
CA ILE A 95 -6.34 -27.75 -22.23
C ILE A 95 -7.01 -26.38 -22.39
N LEU A 96 -6.48 -25.52 -23.26
CA LEU A 96 -7.06 -24.21 -23.55
C LEU A 96 -8.49 -24.32 -24.07
N GLU A 97 -8.76 -25.23 -25.02
CA GLU A 97 -10.13 -25.45 -25.51
C GLU A 97 -11.10 -25.94 -24.43
N LEU A 98 -10.62 -26.70 -23.42
CA LEU A 98 -11.45 -27.08 -22.28
C LEU A 98 -11.74 -25.89 -21.36
N GLN A 99 -10.73 -25.07 -21.06
CA GLN A 99 -10.91 -23.83 -20.29
C GLN A 99 -11.93 -22.91 -20.96
N PHE A 100 -11.86 -22.74 -22.28
CA PHE A 100 -12.80 -21.93 -23.05
C PHE A 100 -14.24 -22.48 -23.06
N THR A 101 -14.39 -23.78 -22.82
CA THR A 101 -15.70 -24.45 -22.85
C THR A 101 -16.47 -24.25 -21.54
N GLU A 102 -15.75 -24.15 -20.43
CA GLU A 102 -16.34 -24.09 -19.09
C GLU A 102 -16.87 -22.71 -18.73
N GLU A 103 -16.27 -21.63 -19.25
CA GLU A 103 -16.63 -20.25 -18.95
C GLU A 103 -16.83 -19.39 -20.22
N ASN A 104 -17.37 -18.18 -20.08
CA ASN A 104 -17.69 -17.31 -21.21
C ASN A 104 -16.58 -16.27 -21.47
N HIS A 105 -15.93 -16.41 -22.62
CA HIS A 105 -14.88 -15.48 -23.05
C HIS A 105 -15.34 -14.62 -24.23
N TYR A 106 -15.95 -13.48 -23.92
CA TYR A 106 -16.41 -12.49 -24.90
C TYR A 106 -15.40 -11.34 -25.06
N CYS A 107 -14.23 -11.62 -25.65
CA CYS A 107 -13.11 -10.66 -25.68
C CYS A 107 -13.50 -9.27 -26.20
N MET A 108 -14.36 -9.17 -27.23
CA MET A 108 -14.79 -7.90 -27.83
C MET A 108 -15.48 -6.91 -26.87
N TYR A 109 -15.93 -7.37 -25.70
CA TYR A 109 -16.56 -6.55 -24.66
C TYR A 109 -15.84 -6.64 -23.31
N CYS A 110 -14.79 -7.45 -23.23
CA CYS A 110 -13.97 -7.60 -22.04
C CYS A 110 -13.08 -6.36 -21.88
N GLU A 111 -12.89 -5.90 -20.65
CA GLU A 111 -12.00 -4.75 -20.40
C GLU A 111 -10.52 -5.12 -20.59
N MET A 112 -10.12 -6.36 -20.28
CA MET A 112 -8.78 -6.90 -20.56
C MET A 112 -8.47 -7.20 -22.04
N GLU A 113 -9.30 -6.78 -23.00
CA GLU A 113 -9.07 -7.09 -24.42
C GLU A 113 -7.71 -6.54 -24.91
N GLY A 114 -6.80 -7.44 -25.28
CA GLY A 114 -5.45 -7.10 -25.69
C GLY A 114 -4.41 -6.96 -24.55
N ASP A 115 -4.84 -7.04 -23.29
CA ASP A 115 -3.98 -7.10 -22.10
C ASP A 115 -4.17 -8.44 -21.34
N CYS A 116 -4.93 -9.37 -21.91
CA CYS A 116 -5.32 -10.66 -21.31
C CYS A 116 -4.31 -11.76 -21.66
N GLU A 117 -3.62 -12.31 -20.64
CA GLU A 117 -2.66 -13.41 -20.82
C GLU A 117 -3.31 -14.67 -21.43
N LEU A 118 -4.59 -14.92 -21.13
CA LEU A 118 -5.32 -16.03 -21.73
C LEU A 118 -5.48 -15.81 -23.25
N GLU A 119 -5.87 -14.59 -23.67
CA GLU A 119 -6.01 -14.24 -25.08
C GLU A 119 -4.68 -14.45 -25.83
N ASP A 120 -3.58 -13.97 -25.24
CA ASP A 120 -2.23 -14.16 -25.79
C ASP A 120 -1.86 -15.64 -25.90
N MET A 121 -2.22 -16.45 -24.91
CA MET A 121 -1.98 -17.90 -24.95
C MET A 121 -2.79 -18.60 -26.05
N PHE A 122 -4.03 -18.18 -26.30
CA PHE A 122 -4.83 -18.67 -27.44
C PHE A 122 -4.18 -18.33 -28.78
N ASN A 123 -3.74 -17.07 -28.92
CA ASN A 123 -3.06 -16.60 -30.12
C ASN A 123 -1.74 -17.37 -30.34
N ARG A 124 -0.94 -17.56 -29.29
CA ARG A 124 0.31 -18.33 -29.32
C ARG A 124 0.08 -19.79 -29.70
N ALA A 125 -1.00 -20.40 -29.20
CA ALA A 125 -1.37 -21.77 -29.52
C ALA A 125 -1.90 -21.93 -30.96
N GLY A 126 -2.30 -20.85 -31.64
CA GLY A 126 -2.87 -20.89 -32.99
C GLY A 126 -4.24 -21.57 -33.04
N LEU A 127 -5.05 -21.41 -31.99
CA LEU A 127 -6.41 -21.94 -31.94
C LEU A 127 -7.35 -21.10 -32.81
N ASP A 128 -8.02 -21.75 -33.77
CA ASP A 128 -8.91 -21.08 -34.75
C ASP A 128 -10.36 -21.56 -34.71
N LYS A 129 -10.67 -22.57 -33.88
CA LYS A 129 -11.99 -23.17 -33.71
C LYS A 129 -12.11 -23.96 -32.42
N ASP A 130 -13.33 -24.08 -31.93
CA ASP A 130 -13.65 -24.95 -30.80
C ASP A 130 -13.98 -26.37 -31.27
N ARG A 131 -13.35 -27.38 -30.66
CA ARG A 131 -13.71 -28.79 -30.86
C ARG A 131 -14.83 -29.26 -29.93
N PHE A 132 -15.03 -28.57 -28.81
CA PHE A 132 -16.00 -28.91 -27.78
C PHE A 132 -17.19 -27.93 -27.81
N PRO A 133 -18.41 -28.39 -27.46
CA PRO A 133 -19.56 -27.49 -27.37
C PRO A 133 -19.47 -26.62 -26.12
N LEU A 134 -19.59 -25.30 -26.29
CA LEU A 134 -19.62 -24.33 -25.19
C LEU A 134 -20.82 -24.56 -24.25
N GLU A 135 -20.60 -24.53 -22.93
CA GLU A 135 -21.66 -24.75 -21.94
C GLU A 135 -22.57 -23.53 -21.75
N TYR A 136 -22.06 -22.31 -21.99
CA TYR A 136 -22.73 -21.02 -21.77
C TYR A 136 -23.42 -20.93 -20.40
N LYS A 137 -22.64 -20.56 -19.38
CA LYS A 137 -23.17 -20.28 -18.04
C LYS A 137 -23.74 -18.87 -17.98
N ASP A 138 -24.66 -18.63 -17.04
CA ASP A 138 -25.23 -17.32 -16.75
C ASP A 138 -24.92 -17.03 -15.29
N ILE A 139 -23.77 -16.40 -15.05
CA ILE A 139 -23.25 -16.08 -13.72
C ILE A 139 -23.37 -14.57 -13.56
N GLU A 140 -24.12 -14.12 -12.55
CA GLU A 140 -24.21 -12.70 -12.24
C GLU A 140 -22.89 -12.22 -11.62
N PRO A 141 -22.27 -11.15 -12.13
CA PRO A 141 -21.09 -10.57 -11.51
C PRO A 141 -21.39 -10.06 -10.10
N ASP A 142 -20.46 -10.30 -9.18
CA ASP A 142 -20.50 -9.68 -7.86
C ASP A 142 -19.91 -8.27 -7.92
N THR A 143 -20.75 -7.29 -7.64
CA THR A 143 -20.46 -5.85 -7.64
C THR A 143 -20.69 -5.23 -6.26
N SER A 144 -20.69 -6.06 -5.21
CA SER A 144 -20.95 -5.63 -3.83
C SER A 144 -19.81 -4.82 -3.20
N ASN A 145 -18.57 -5.03 -3.65
CA ASN A 145 -17.41 -4.24 -3.23
C ASN A 145 -17.32 -2.95 -4.09
N GLU A 146 -16.86 -1.86 -3.47
CA GLU A 146 -16.81 -0.54 -4.10
C GLU A 146 -15.80 -0.45 -5.26
N TYR A 147 -14.63 -1.07 -5.11
CA TYR A 147 -13.52 -0.93 -6.05
C TYR A 147 -13.23 -2.18 -6.88
N ILE A 148 -13.77 -3.34 -6.50
CA ILE A 148 -13.48 -4.63 -7.12
C ILE A 148 -14.78 -5.30 -7.59
N THR A 149 -14.85 -5.60 -8.88
CA THR A 149 -15.90 -6.44 -9.45
C THR A 149 -15.38 -7.84 -9.72
N MET A 150 -16.13 -8.85 -9.26
CA MET A 150 -15.83 -10.27 -9.48
C MET A 150 -16.79 -10.86 -10.50
N ASP A 151 -16.34 -10.96 -11.75
CA ASP A 151 -17.04 -11.60 -12.86
C ASP A 151 -16.45 -13.00 -13.09
N LEU A 152 -17.01 -13.99 -12.40
CA LEU A 152 -16.52 -15.38 -12.45
C LEU A 152 -16.85 -16.09 -13.76
N ASP A 153 -17.65 -15.48 -14.63
CA ASP A 153 -17.96 -15.97 -15.97
C ASP A 153 -16.72 -15.98 -16.88
N ARG A 154 -15.60 -15.42 -16.44
CA ARG A 154 -14.32 -15.36 -17.17
C ARG A 154 -13.19 -16.11 -16.45
N CYS A 155 -13.49 -16.75 -15.32
CA CYS A 155 -12.48 -17.30 -14.41
C CYS A 155 -11.89 -18.62 -14.92
N ILE A 156 -10.59 -18.68 -15.16
CA ILE A 156 -9.91 -19.94 -15.52
C ILE A 156 -9.47 -20.79 -14.33
N SER A 157 -9.92 -20.46 -13.10
CA SER A 157 -9.54 -21.15 -11.86
C SER A 157 -8.03 -21.32 -11.67
N CYS A 158 -7.23 -20.31 -12.06
CA CYS A 158 -5.77 -20.36 -11.93
C CYS A 158 -5.27 -20.23 -10.49
N GLY A 159 -6.11 -19.69 -9.60
CA GLY A 159 -5.77 -19.48 -8.19
C GLY A 159 -4.73 -18.41 -7.92
N ARG A 160 -4.43 -17.51 -8.87
CA ARG A 160 -3.57 -16.34 -8.58
C ARG A 160 -4.22 -15.43 -7.55
N CYS A 161 -5.49 -15.08 -7.72
CA CYS A 161 -6.22 -14.22 -6.78
C CYS A 161 -6.28 -14.78 -5.34
N VAL A 162 -6.49 -16.10 -5.20
CA VAL A 162 -6.46 -16.80 -3.90
C VAL A 162 -5.09 -16.67 -3.26
N ARG A 163 -4.04 -17.06 -3.99
CA ARG A 163 -2.65 -17.01 -3.47
C ARG A 163 -2.18 -15.59 -3.20
N THR A 164 -2.53 -14.59 -4.01
CA THR A 164 -2.21 -13.19 -3.68
C THR A 164 -2.88 -12.75 -2.39
N CYS A 165 -4.14 -13.14 -2.16
CA CYS A 165 -4.86 -12.80 -0.94
C CYS A 165 -4.27 -13.50 0.31
N GLU A 166 -3.73 -14.70 0.14
CA GLU A 166 -3.12 -15.53 1.19
C GLU A 166 -1.64 -15.21 1.42
N GLU A 167 -0.80 -15.38 0.41
CA GLU A 167 0.67 -15.34 0.48
C GLU A 167 1.22 -13.90 0.51
N VAL A 168 0.59 -12.98 -0.20
CA VAL A 168 1.09 -11.60 -0.37
C VAL A 168 0.37 -10.61 0.55
N VAL A 169 -0.96 -10.68 0.65
CA VAL A 169 -1.76 -9.78 1.50
C VAL A 169 -1.96 -10.31 2.92
N GLY A 170 -1.81 -11.63 3.13
CA GLY A 170 -2.00 -12.26 4.44
C GLY A 170 -3.45 -12.23 4.97
N ASN A 171 -4.43 -11.86 4.14
CA ASN A 171 -5.81 -11.65 4.60
C ASN A 171 -6.72 -12.88 4.42
N ASP A 172 -6.35 -13.81 3.54
CA ASP A 172 -7.02 -15.11 3.32
C ASP A 172 -8.57 -14.99 3.28
N THR A 173 -9.04 -14.11 2.38
CA THR A 173 -10.47 -13.88 2.11
C THR A 173 -10.95 -14.71 0.91
N LEU A 174 -10.15 -14.77 -0.16
CA LEU A 174 -10.51 -15.50 -1.37
C LEU A 174 -10.08 -16.96 -1.28
N ASN A 175 -10.96 -17.90 -1.59
CA ASN A 175 -10.63 -19.32 -1.62
C ASN A 175 -11.37 -20.09 -2.73
N PHE A 176 -11.06 -21.37 -2.91
CA PHE A 176 -11.80 -22.26 -3.79
C PHE A 176 -13.01 -22.88 -3.09
N GLY A 177 -14.20 -22.58 -3.58
CA GLY A 177 -15.45 -23.22 -3.20
C GLY A 177 -15.75 -24.47 -4.04
N ASN A 178 -16.61 -25.34 -3.51
CA ASN A 178 -17.11 -26.55 -4.18
C ASN A 178 -16.00 -27.54 -4.59
N ARG A 179 -16.24 -28.37 -5.62
CA ARG A 179 -15.30 -29.40 -6.09
C ARG A 179 -15.56 -29.81 -7.53
N GLY A 180 -14.48 -30.15 -8.24
CA GLY A 180 -14.55 -30.71 -9.59
C GLY A 180 -14.93 -29.62 -10.58
N LYS A 181 -15.86 -29.91 -11.49
CA LYS A 181 -16.32 -28.91 -12.48
C LYS A 181 -17.14 -27.76 -11.88
N ASP A 182 -17.63 -27.93 -10.65
CA ASP A 182 -18.43 -26.91 -9.94
C ASP A 182 -17.53 -26.00 -9.08
N THR A 183 -16.21 -26.18 -9.15
CA THR A 183 -15.22 -25.35 -8.43
C THR A 183 -15.35 -23.90 -8.85
N THR A 184 -15.34 -22.99 -7.90
CA THR A 184 -15.45 -21.55 -8.15
C THR A 184 -14.69 -20.76 -7.10
N ILE A 185 -14.35 -19.51 -7.37
CA ILE A 185 -13.76 -18.63 -6.37
C ILE A 185 -14.87 -18.13 -5.45
N ILE A 186 -14.63 -18.12 -4.15
CA ILE A 186 -15.55 -17.62 -3.14
C ILE A 186 -14.82 -16.66 -2.20
N ALA A 187 -15.55 -15.70 -1.62
CA ALA A 187 -15.07 -14.90 -0.51
C ALA A 187 -15.59 -15.48 0.81
N ASP A 188 -14.70 -15.68 1.79
CA ASP A 188 -14.94 -16.32 3.08
C ASP A 188 -15.81 -17.60 2.96
N SER A 189 -17.02 -17.56 3.50
CA SER A 189 -18.00 -18.66 3.48
C SER A 189 -18.94 -18.61 2.27
N GLY A 190 -18.53 -17.97 1.18
CA GLY A 190 -19.35 -17.74 -0.02
C GLY A 190 -20.31 -16.56 0.09
N VAL A 191 -19.94 -15.54 0.87
CA VAL A 191 -20.67 -14.26 0.92
C VAL A 191 -20.23 -13.36 -0.25
N PRO A 192 -21.01 -12.33 -0.62
CA PRO A 192 -20.54 -11.31 -1.55
C PRO A 192 -19.24 -10.64 -1.09
N LEU A 193 -18.37 -10.24 -2.01
CA LEU A 193 -17.04 -9.69 -1.71
C LEU A 193 -17.11 -8.47 -0.80
N GLY A 194 -18.06 -7.55 -1.02
CA GLY A 194 -18.26 -6.37 -0.17
C GLY A 194 -18.85 -6.66 1.22
N GLU A 195 -19.31 -7.90 1.47
CA GLU A 195 -19.78 -8.36 2.78
C GLU A 195 -18.76 -9.30 3.47
N SER A 196 -17.62 -9.57 2.82
CA SER A 196 -16.56 -10.45 3.31
C SER A 196 -15.50 -9.70 4.12
N SER A 197 -14.47 -10.38 4.61
CA SER A 197 -13.31 -9.77 5.24
C SER A 197 -12.34 -9.07 4.28
N CYS A 198 -12.72 -8.86 3.01
CA CYS A 198 -11.89 -8.21 2.00
C CYS A 198 -11.48 -6.79 2.42
N THR A 199 -10.19 -6.47 2.32
CA THR A 199 -9.61 -5.15 2.60
C THR A 199 -9.52 -4.24 1.37
N SER A 200 -10.15 -4.63 0.26
CA SER A 200 -10.15 -3.86 -1.00
C SER A 200 -8.77 -3.46 -1.54
N CYS A 201 -7.68 -4.12 -1.15
CA CYS A 201 -6.31 -3.77 -1.59
C CYS A 201 -6.06 -3.94 -3.10
N GLY A 202 -6.92 -4.68 -3.81
CA GLY A 202 -6.83 -4.85 -5.26
C GLY A 202 -5.67 -5.72 -5.77
N GLY A 203 -4.86 -6.33 -4.90
CA GLY A 203 -3.78 -7.25 -5.35
C GLY A 203 -4.32 -8.41 -6.20
N CYS A 204 -5.52 -8.91 -5.90
CA CYS A 204 -6.18 -9.94 -6.71
C CYS A 204 -6.62 -9.47 -8.10
N VAL A 205 -6.87 -8.16 -8.27
CA VAL A 205 -7.17 -7.52 -9.57
C VAL A 205 -5.88 -7.47 -10.40
N GLN A 206 -4.79 -6.96 -9.82
CA GLN A 206 -3.48 -6.88 -10.48
C GLN A 206 -2.96 -8.26 -10.92
N ALA A 207 -3.17 -9.30 -10.11
CA ALA A 207 -2.70 -10.65 -10.39
C ALA A 207 -3.57 -11.45 -11.38
N CYS A 208 -4.77 -10.97 -11.74
CA CYS A 208 -5.70 -11.73 -12.56
C CYS A 208 -5.22 -11.81 -14.03
N PRO A 209 -4.97 -13.00 -14.61
CA PRO A 209 -4.51 -13.14 -16.01
C PRO A 209 -5.61 -12.89 -17.05
N THR A 210 -6.81 -12.53 -16.60
CA THR A 210 -8.04 -12.42 -17.38
C THR A 210 -8.85 -11.26 -16.83
N GLY A 211 -10.00 -10.94 -17.41
CA GLY A 211 -10.89 -9.91 -16.86
C GLY A 211 -11.90 -10.42 -15.84
N SER A 212 -11.55 -11.42 -15.02
CA SER A 212 -12.47 -12.01 -14.03
C SER A 212 -12.53 -11.22 -12.73
N LEU A 213 -11.42 -10.58 -12.35
CA LEU A 213 -11.38 -9.60 -11.26
C LEU A 213 -10.85 -8.31 -11.87
N TYR A 214 -11.63 -7.24 -11.76
CA TYR A 214 -11.27 -5.94 -12.34
C TYR A 214 -11.84 -4.80 -11.51
N SER A 215 -11.26 -3.61 -11.68
CA SER A 215 -11.80 -2.40 -11.08
C SER A 215 -12.75 -1.68 -12.05
N PRO A 216 -13.99 -1.34 -11.63
CA PRO A 216 -14.88 -0.52 -12.45
C PRO A 216 -14.34 0.91 -12.64
N LEU A 217 -13.42 1.37 -11.79
CA LEU A 217 -12.74 2.66 -11.94
C LEU A 217 -11.83 2.66 -13.17
N SER A 218 -11.22 1.53 -13.53
CA SER A 218 -10.26 1.43 -14.64
C SER A 218 -10.88 0.83 -15.90
N ALA A 219 -11.92 0.00 -15.73
CA ALA A 219 -12.58 -0.70 -16.82
C ALA A 219 -12.97 0.25 -17.96
N TYR A 220 -12.59 -0.11 -19.18
CA TYR A 220 -12.93 0.61 -20.41
C TYR A 220 -12.31 2.03 -20.55
N LYS A 221 -11.36 2.43 -19.69
CA LYS A 221 -10.66 3.73 -19.81
C LYS A 221 -9.46 3.69 -20.77
N GLY A 222 -8.99 2.52 -21.18
CA GLY A 222 -7.86 2.36 -22.10
C GLY A 222 -7.26 0.96 -21.96
N ARG A 223 -6.36 0.59 -22.88
CA ARG A 223 -5.54 -0.62 -22.78
C ARG A 223 -4.17 -0.25 -22.25
N GLU A 224 -3.50 -1.16 -21.53
CA GLU A 224 -2.16 -0.94 -21.00
C GLU A 224 -1.17 -0.54 -22.10
N ARG A 225 -1.21 -1.23 -23.24
CA ARG A 225 -0.34 -0.93 -24.39
C ARG A 225 -0.50 0.47 -24.98
N ASP A 226 -1.64 1.13 -24.72
CA ASP A 226 -1.96 2.47 -25.20
C ASP A 226 -1.68 3.52 -24.12
N CYS A 227 -1.12 3.12 -22.97
CA CYS A 227 -0.78 4.00 -21.86
C CYS A 227 0.71 4.35 -21.84
N GLU A 228 0.99 5.53 -21.30
CA GLU A 228 2.29 5.91 -20.76
C GLU A 228 2.31 5.48 -19.29
N VAL A 229 3.47 5.04 -18.79
CA VAL A 229 3.62 4.50 -17.43
C VAL A 229 4.77 5.25 -16.77
N GLU A 230 4.46 5.89 -15.65
CA GLU A 230 5.44 6.56 -14.81
C GLU A 230 5.45 5.89 -13.42
N THR A 231 6.64 5.74 -12.84
CA THR A 231 6.82 5.20 -11.50
C THR A 231 6.98 6.35 -10.52
N THR A 232 6.24 6.32 -9.41
CA THR A 232 6.26 7.36 -8.37
C THR A 232 5.90 6.73 -7.02
N THR A 233 5.94 7.52 -5.95
CA THR A 233 5.74 7.05 -4.57
C THR A 233 4.38 7.47 -4.04
N CYS A 234 3.65 6.53 -3.43
CA CYS A 234 2.41 6.80 -2.72
C CYS A 234 2.67 7.63 -1.46
N SER A 235 1.96 8.75 -1.31
CA SER A 235 2.07 9.65 -0.16
C SER A 235 0.78 9.71 0.68
N GLU A 236 0.01 8.61 0.72
CA GLU A 236 -1.24 8.56 1.51
C GLU A 236 -1.02 8.18 2.99
N CYS A 237 0.07 7.46 3.28
CA CYS A 237 0.50 7.06 4.62
C CYS A 237 2.03 6.94 4.64
N SER A 238 2.63 6.64 5.79
CA SER A 238 4.08 6.70 5.95
C SER A 238 4.86 5.53 5.32
N VAL A 239 4.20 4.52 4.75
CA VAL A 239 4.90 3.33 4.18
C VAL A 239 5.68 3.68 2.92
N GLY A 240 5.25 4.68 2.13
CA GLY A 240 5.98 5.08 0.91
C GLY A 240 5.96 4.03 -0.20
N CYS A 241 4.84 3.33 -0.43
CA CYS A 241 4.76 2.27 -1.44
C CYS A 241 5.05 2.80 -2.86
N GLU A 242 5.94 2.11 -3.59
CA GLU A 242 6.18 2.40 -5.02
C GLU A 242 5.01 1.94 -5.90
N MET A 243 4.62 2.78 -6.86
CA MET A 243 3.50 2.50 -7.76
C MET A 243 3.80 2.91 -9.21
N GLU A 244 3.15 2.22 -10.14
CA GLU A 244 3.09 2.54 -11.56
C GLU A 244 1.75 3.19 -11.89
N VAL A 245 1.80 4.38 -12.47
CA VAL A 245 0.62 5.15 -12.84
C VAL A 245 0.46 5.13 -14.35
N TYR A 246 -0.64 4.54 -14.80
CA TYR A 246 -0.93 4.35 -16.22
C TYR A 246 -1.76 5.53 -16.71
N THR A 247 -1.24 6.32 -17.63
CA THR A 247 -1.94 7.47 -18.20
C THR A 247 -2.21 7.28 -19.69
N ASN A 248 -3.31 7.86 -20.18
CA ASN A 248 -3.60 7.88 -21.60
C ASN A 248 -4.31 9.18 -21.97
N SER A 249 -3.69 10.01 -22.80
CA SER A 249 -4.26 11.28 -23.26
C SER A 249 -4.57 12.26 -22.10
N GLY A 250 -3.64 12.41 -21.14
CA GLY A 250 -3.76 13.37 -20.03
C GLY A 250 -4.78 12.98 -18.94
N ARG A 251 -5.13 11.69 -18.86
CA ARG A 251 -5.97 11.12 -17.80
C ARG A 251 -5.35 9.83 -17.28
N ILE A 252 -5.60 9.55 -16.01
CA ILE A 252 -5.16 8.31 -15.38
C ILE A 252 -6.17 7.22 -15.70
N VAL A 253 -5.65 6.09 -16.16
CA VAL A 253 -6.40 4.88 -16.48
C VAL A 253 -6.47 3.98 -15.25
N LYS A 254 -5.34 3.72 -14.60
CA LYS A 254 -5.22 2.91 -13.39
C LYS A 254 -3.90 3.15 -12.65
N ILE A 255 -3.82 2.67 -11.41
CA ILE A 255 -2.62 2.65 -10.57
C ILE A 255 -2.39 1.20 -10.16
N GLU A 256 -1.15 0.73 -10.27
CA GLU A 256 -0.74 -0.63 -9.91
C GLU A 256 0.54 -0.57 -9.06
N GLY A 257 0.81 -1.59 -8.25
CA GLY A 257 2.11 -1.68 -7.59
C GLY A 257 3.20 -2.07 -8.60
N VAL A 258 4.43 -1.59 -8.43
CA VAL A 258 5.55 -1.87 -9.35
C VAL A 258 5.77 -3.36 -9.47
N LYS A 259 5.73 -3.91 -10.69
CA LYS A 259 5.86 -5.36 -10.95
C LYS A 259 7.22 -5.87 -10.48
N GLY A 260 7.23 -6.83 -9.55
CA GLY A 260 8.46 -7.36 -8.95
C GLY A 260 9.18 -6.34 -8.04
N GLY A 261 8.49 -5.27 -7.63
CA GLY A 261 8.93 -4.37 -6.57
C GLY A 261 8.79 -5.01 -5.18
N ALA A 262 9.01 -4.21 -4.14
CA ALA A 262 8.91 -4.64 -2.75
C ALA A 262 7.59 -5.39 -2.46
N ASP A 263 7.70 -6.44 -1.64
CA ASP A 263 6.59 -7.28 -1.14
C ASP A 263 5.58 -7.81 -2.16
N GLY A 264 5.98 -7.99 -3.42
CA GLY A 264 5.09 -8.53 -4.44
C GLY A 264 4.06 -7.51 -4.93
N SER A 265 4.51 -6.27 -5.13
CA SER A 265 3.75 -5.20 -5.77
C SER A 265 2.50 -4.78 -4.98
N GLN A 266 2.58 -4.80 -3.65
CA GLN A 266 1.43 -4.43 -2.80
C GLN A 266 1.10 -2.95 -2.92
N LEU A 267 -0.20 -2.66 -2.92
CA LEU A 267 -0.76 -1.34 -2.61
C LEU A 267 -2.02 -1.57 -1.78
N CYS A 268 -2.39 -0.59 -0.97
CA CYS A 268 -3.68 -0.56 -0.28
C CYS A 268 -4.77 0.08 -1.16
N GLU A 269 -6.01 0.12 -0.66
CA GLU A 269 -7.12 0.75 -1.37
C GLU A 269 -6.94 2.27 -1.57
N MET A 270 -6.32 2.95 -0.59
CA MET A 270 -6.00 4.38 -0.67
C MET A 270 -5.11 4.68 -1.89
N GLY A 271 -3.95 4.01 -1.95
CA GLY A 271 -2.97 4.17 -3.03
C GLY A 271 -3.46 3.69 -4.40
N ARG A 272 -4.27 2.62 -4.44
CA ARG A 272 -4.67 1.98 -5.71
C ARG A 272 -5.95 2.57 -6.30
N PHE A 273 -6.92 2.93 -5.46
CA PHE A 273 -8.29 3.23 -5.88
C PHE A 273 -8.76 4.62 -5.47
N GLU A 274 -8.54 5.04 -4.23
CA GLU A 274 -9.09 6.33 -3.75
C GLU A 274 -8.47 7.54 -4.46
N LEU A 275 -7.21 7.44 -4.86
CA LEU A 275 -6.54 8.45 -5.70
C LEU A 275 -7.19 8.57 -7.09
N LEU A 276 -7.91 7.55 -7.56
CA LEU A 276 -8.68 7.57 -8.81
C LEU A 276 -10.16 7.94 -8.62
N ASP A 277 -10.74 7.74 -7.43
CA ASP A 277 -12.17 7.92 -7.18
C ASP A 277 -12.53 9.28 -6.57
N ASP A 278 -11.59 10.21 -6.46
CA ASP A 278 -11.91 11.57 -6.04
C ASP A 278 -12.72 12.32 -7.11
N ARG A 279 -14.04 12.37 -6.88
CA ARG A 279 -15.04 13.00 -7.75
C ARG A 279 -15.35 14.45 -7.38
N ARG A 280 -14.66 15.04 -6.40
CA ARG A 280 -14.83 16.46 -6.06
C ARG A 280 -14.40 17.34 -7.23
N ASP A 281 -15.12 18.43 -7.43
CA ASP A 281 -14.80 19.39 -8.49
C ASP A 281 -13.44 20.05 -8.20
N ARG A 282 -12.66 20.27 -9.26
CA ARG A 282 -11.31 20.85 -9.17
C ARG A 282 -11.39 22.37 -9.09
N ILE A 283 -10.63 22.95 -8.18
CA ILE A 283 -10.45 24.40 -8.08
C ILE A 283 -9.42 24.81 -9.15
N THR A 284 -9.85 25.64 -10.10
CA THR A 284 -8.99 26.11 -11.20
C THR A 284 -8.80 27.61 -11.22
N GLU A 285 -9.59 28.34 -10.44
CA GLU A 285 -9.55 29.80 -10.33
C GLU A 285 -9.67 30.16 -8.84
N PRO A 286 -8.96 31.21 -8.37
CA PRO A 286 -9.03 31.63 -6.98
C PRO A 286 -10.34 32.37 -6.69
N GLU A 287 -10.77 32.34 -5.43
CA GLU A 287 -12.01 32.95 -4.97
C GLU A 287 -11.78 33.80 -3.72
N ILE A 288 -12.51 34.91 -3.61
CA ILE A 288 -12.63 35.73 -2.39
C ILE A 288 -14.12 35.86 -2.08
N ASP A 289 -14.55 35.52 -0.86
CA ASP A 289 -15.95 35.54 -0.44
C ASP A 289 -16.90 34.77 -1.41
N GLY A 290 -16.38 33.74 -2.08
CA GLY A 290 -17.08 32.96 -3.10
C GLY A 290 -17.26 33.67 -4.46
N GLU A 291 -16.56 34.78 -4.70
CA GLU A 291 -16.46 35.42 -6.02
C GLU A 291 -15.10 35.13 -6.66
N THR A 292 -15.09 34.60 -7.88
CA THR A 292 -13.87 34.33 -8.65
C THR A 292 -13.10 35.61 -8.97
N VAL A 293 -11.80 35.62 -8.70
CA VAL A 293 -10.87 36.73 -8.95
C VAL A 293 -9.64 36.26 -9.73
N ASP A 294 -8.76 37.20 -10.13
CA ASP A 294 -7.42 36.83 -10.61
C ASP A 294 -6.48 36.49 -9.45
N LEU A 295 -5.45 35.69 -9.75
CA LEU A 295 -4.51 35.18 -8.76
C LEU A 295 -3.75 36.28 -8.03
N ASP A 296 -3.24 37.29 -8.76
CA ASP A 296 -2.57 38.45 -8.17
C ASP A 296 -3.44 39.10 -7.08
N THR A 297 -4.73 39.33 -7.38
CA THR A 297 -5.68 39.92 -6.41
C THR A 297 -5.92 39.03 -5.20
N ALA A 298 -6.01 37.71 -5.39
CA ALA A 298 -6.19 36.76 -4.29
C ALA A 298 -4.96 36.70 -3.37
N ILE A 299 -3.76 36.64 -3.96
CA ILE A 299 -2.48 36.65 -3.24
C ILE A 299 -2.30 37.97 -2.49
N GLU A 300 -2.56 39.13 -3.12
CA GLU A 300 -2.50 40.44 -2.45
C GLU A 300 -3.45 40.51 -1.25
N THR A 301 -4.65 39.93 -1.37
CA THR A 301 -5.64 39.93 -0.28
C THR A 301 -5.21 39.01 0.85
N ALA A 302 -4.84 37.76 0.55
CA ALA A 302 -4.35 36.79 1.54
C ALA A 302 -3.12 37.33 2.29
N SER A 303 -2.16 37.89 1.57
CA SER A 303 -0.94 38.47 2.16
C SER A 303 -1.24 39.64 3.09
N ALA A 304 -2.20 40.50 2.71
CA ALA A 304 -2.60 41.62 3.56
C ALA A 304 -3.26 41.15 4.86
N GLU A 305 -4.14 40.15 4.79
CA GLU A 305 -4.77 39.56 5.98
C GLU A 305 -3.72 38.91 6.89
N LEU A 306 -2.76 38.16 6.32
CA LEU A 306 -1.66 37.56 7.08
C LEU A 306 -0.74 38.61 7.73
N ALA A 307 -0.34 39.64 7.00
CA ALA A 307 0.60 40.65 7.50
C ALA A 307 0.00 41.55 8.61
N ASP A 308 -1.32 41.80 8.57
CA ASP A 308 -2.00 42.63 9.57
C ASP A 308 -2.50 41.82 10.79
N ALA A 309 -2.41 40.47 10.75
CA ALA A 309 -2.89 39.58 11.80
C ALA A 309 -2.07 39.68 13.09
N ASN A 310 -2.73 39.56 14.24
CA ASN A 310 -2.06 39.50 15.55
C ASN A 310 -1.73 38.07 16.00
N SER A 311 -2.34 37.06 15.36
CA SER A 311 -2.16 35.64 15.63
C SER A 311 -2.60 34.84 14.41
N ILE A 312 -1.76 33.92 13.97
CA ILE A 312 -1.96 33.10 12.77
C ILE A 312 -1.82 31.64 13.17
N ASN A 313 -2.80 30.82 12.80
CA ASN A 313 -2.69 29.37 12.87
C ASN A 313 -2.50 28.82 11.46
N ALA A 314 -1.52 27.96 11.27
CA ALA A 314 -1.22 27.35 9.98
C ALA A 314 -1.30 25.84 10.07
N VAL A 315 -1.93 25.20 9.07
CA VAL A 315 -1.95 23.73 8.94
C VAL A 315 -1.50 23.37 7.54
N ALA A 316 -0.57 22.42 7.43
CA ALA A 316 -0.20 21.84 6.14
C ALA A 316 -0.41 20.34 6.12
N SER A 317 -0.93 19.87 4.98
CA SER A 317 -1.03 18.44 4.66
C SER A 317 0.36 17.80 4.68
N ASP A 318 0.55 16.83 5.55
CA ASP A 318 1.72 15.93 5.60
C ASP A 318 1.97 15.14 4.31
N ARG A 319 0.96 14.96 3.46
CA ARG A 319 1.09 14.33 2.12
C ARG A 319 1.85 15.17 1.09
N LEU A 320 2.24 16.40 1.43
CA LEU A 320 2.96 17.28 0.52
C LEU A 320 4.46 16.94 0.47
N PRO A 321 5.13 17.22 -0.67
CA PRO A 321 6.57 17.03 -0.77
C PRO A 321 7.32 17.85 0.29
N THR A 322 8.45 17.30 0.77
CA THR A 322 9.32 17.90 1.79
C THR A 322 9.69 19.33 1.44
N GLU A 323 10.01 19.60 0.17
CA GLU A 323 10.40 20.93 -0.29
C GLU A 323 9.24 21.95 -0.23
N THR A 324 7.99 21.48 -0.31
CA THR A 324 6.80 22.32 -0.18
C THR A 324 6.49 22.58 1.29
N LEU A 325 6.61 21.55 2.13
CA LEU A 325 6.43 21.69 3.58
C LEU A 325 7.50 22.59 4.21
N ASP A 326 8.76 22.46 3.80
CA ASP A 326 9.85 23.34 4.23
C ASP A 326 9.60 24.80 3.83
N ALA A 327 9.21 25.04 2.56
CA ALA A 327 8.90 26.39 2.10
C ALA A 327 7.72 27.00 2.86
N PHE A 328 6.69 26.20 3.16
CA PHE A 328 5.55 26.64 3.96
C PHE A 328 5.95 26.92 5.41
N ALA A 329 6.73 26.03 6.04
CA ALA A 329 7.19 26.19 7.40
C ALA A 329 8.08 27.44 7.56
N ASP A 330 9.01 27.67 6.63
CA ASP A 330 9.85 28.88 6.61
C ASP A 330 9.00 30.16 6.46
N ALA A 331 7.97 30.13 5.60
CA ALA A 331 7.07 31.27 5.41
C ALA A 331 6.21 31.55 6.66
N MET A 332 5.78 30.50 7.37
CA MET A 332 4.99 30.63 8.60
C MET A 332 5.85 31.09 9.79
N ASP A 333 7.11 30.65 9.90
CA ASP A 333 8.07 31.14 10.90
C ASP A 333 8.34 32.65 10.74
N ASP A 334 8.51 33.12 9.49
CA ASP A 334 8.70 34.54 9.19
C ASP A 334 7.49 35.42 9.57
N LEU A 335 6.30 34.82 9.66
CA LEU A 335 5.04 35.47 10.06
C LEU A 335 4.72 35.29 11.56
N ASP A 336 5.62 34.68 12.34
CA ASP A 336 5.39 34.30 13.74
C ASP A 336 4.07 33.50 13.92
N ALA A 337 3.77 32.57 12.98
CA ALA A 337 2.55 31.75 12.99
C ALA A 337 2.73 30.43 13.74
N ASP A 338 1.68 29.97 14.43
CA ASP A 338 1.63 28.65 15.06
C ASP A 338 1.33 27.58 14.00
N LEU A 339 2.28 26.70 13.72
CA LEU A 339 2.19 25.69 12.66
C LEU A 339 1.91 24.29 13.21
N GLU A 340 0.97 23.59 12.57
CA GLU A 340 0.70 22.17 12.77
C GLU A 340 0.89 21.39 11.47
N ILE A 341 1.70 20.33 11.54
CA ILE A 341 1.86 19.32 10.49
C ILE A 341 1.60 17.96 11.15
N PRO A 342 0.67 17.13 10.63
CA PRO A 342 0.36 15.82 11.19
C PRO A 342 1.61 14.96 11.46
N GLY A 343 1.66 14.35 12.64
CA GLY A 343 2.77 13.48 13.08
C GLY A 343 4.05 14.18 13.54
N ALA A 344 4.27 15.47 13.26
CA ALA A 344 5.53 16.16 13.60
C ALA A 344 5.81 16.21 15.11
N ALA A 345 4.81 16.56 15.93
CA ALA A 345 4.95 16.62 17.39
C ALA A 345 5.25 15.24 18.01
N ARG A 346 4.63 14.17 17.49
CA ARG A 346 4.93 12.79 17.89
C ARG A 346 6.37 12.43 17.56
N ARG A 347 6.85 12.73 16.34
CA ARG A 347 8.23 12.45 15.93
C ARG A 347 9.27 13.17 16.78
N ALA A 348 9.03 14.43 17.14
CA ALA A 348 9.89 15.17 18.06
C ALA A 348 9.94 14.52 19.47
N THR A 349 8.80 14.03 19.94
CA THR A 349 8.70 13.28 21.20
C THR A 349 9.48 11.97 21.13
N GLU A 350 9.28 11.16 20.08
CA GLU A 350 10.00 9.90 19.87
C GLU A 350 11.51 10.12 19.70
N ALA A 351 11.94 11.20 19.04
CA ALA A 351 13.35 11.57 18.94
C ALA A 351 13.97 11.83 20.32
N THR A 352 13.26 12.55 21.19
CA THR A 352 13.70 12.81 22.57
C THR A 352 13.82 11.52 23.37
N ILE A 353 12.81 10.63 23.30
CA ILE A 353 12.81 9.35 24.00
C ILE A 353 14.00 8.48 23.55
N ARG A 354 14.23 8.40 22.24
CA ARG A 354 15.35 7.65 21.66
C ARG A 354 16.70 8.22 22.10
N GLU A 355 16.87 9.54 22.17
CA GLU A 355 18.10 10.17 22.66
C GLU A 355 18.38 9.80 24.12
N GLU A 356 17.35 9.82 24.97
CA GLU A 356 17.48 9.43 26.39
C GLU A 356 17.84 7.95 26.54
N LEU A 357 17.17 7.05 25.81
CA LEU A 357 17.45 5.61 25.84
C LEU A 357 18.83 5.25 25.26
N ALA A 358 19.25 5.93 24.20
CA ALA A 358 20.59 5.78 23.64
C ALA A 358 21.67 6.19 24.66
N ALA A 359 21.43 7.23 25.46
CA ALA A 359 22.34 7.63 26.53
C ALA A 359 22.47 6.57 27.64
N ASP A 360 21.45 5.73 27.81
CA ASP A 360 21.44 4.58 28.73
C ASP A 360 21.95 3.27 28.09
N GLY A 361 22.31 3.30 26.80
CA GLY A 361 22.94 2.19 26.07
C GLY A 361 22.01 1.40 25.14
N HIS A 362 20.83 1.93 24.84
CA HIS A 362 19.85 1.33 23.92
C HIS A 362 19.79 2.15 22.62
N GLU A 363 20.86 2.09 21.81
CA GLU A 363 21.00 2.86 20.58
C GLU A 363 20.35 2.19 19.35
N ASP A 364 20.19 0.86 19.39
CA ASP A 364 19.70 0.02 18.29
C ASP A 364 18.21 -0.36 18.48
N LEU A 365 17.34 0.64 18.64
CA LEU A 365 15.90 0.43 18.86
C LEU A 365 15.04 0.53 17.60
N PRO A 366 15.18 1.52 16.72
CA PRO A 366 14.38 1.58 15.50
C PRO A 366 14.70 0.40 14.59
N ALA A 367 13.68 -0.23 14.00
CA ALA A 367 13.88 -1.21 12.92
C ALA A 367 14.55 -0.53 11.71
N ASP A 368 15.31 -1.31 10.93
CA ASP A 368 15.94 -0.83 9.70
C ASP A 368 14.88 -0.64 8.59
N SER A 369 13.85 -1.49 8.57
CA SER A 369 12.70 -1.38 7.66
C SER A 369 11.39 -1.85 8.30
N VAL A 370 10.27 -1.30 7.85
CA VAL A 370 8.94 -1.83 8.16
C VAL A 370 8.80 -3.30 7.70
N GLU A 371 9.55 -3.74 6.68
CA GLU A 371 9.58 -5.13 6.22
C GLU A 371 10.14 -6.11 7.27
N ASP A 372 10.95 -5.64 8.24
CA ASP A 372 11.57 -6.48 9.27
C ASP A 372 10.52 -7.20 10.14
N ILE A 373 9.28 -6.69 10.16
CA ILE A 373 8.11 -7.36 10.76
C ILE A 373 7.93 -8.78 10.21
N LEU A 374 8.24 -9.03 8.93
CA LEU A 374 8.07 -10.34 8.29
C LEU A 374 9.00 -11.42 8.86
N GLU A 375 10.16 -11.00 9.39
CA GLU A 375 11.18 -11.90 9.93
C GLU A 375 11.03 -12.12 11.45
N ALA A 376 10.17 -11.34 12.10
CA ALA A 376 9.96 -11.37 13.53
C ALA A 376 9.32 -12.70 14.02
N GLU A 377 9.82 -13.21 15.14
CA GLU A 377 9.26 -14.37 15.85
C GLU A 377 8.25 -13.97 16.94
N GLY A 378 8.35 -12.74 17.45
CA GLY A 378 7.43 -12.17 18.44
C GLY A 378 7.04 -10.74 18.10
N ILE A 379 5.74 -10.46 18.04
CA ILE A 379 5.21 -9.16 17.61
C ILE A 379 4.24 -8.63 18.67
N VAL A 380 4.45 -7.37 19.07
CA VAL A 380 3.48 -6.62 19.88
C VAL A 380 3.01 -5.41 19.08
N VAL A 381 1.73 -5.38 18.73
CA VAL A 381 1.12 -4.24 18.05
C VAL A 381 0.36 -3.40 19.06
N TYR A 382 0.80 -2.17 19.27
CA TYR A 382 0.01 -1.14 19.94
C TYR A 382 -0.78 -0.37 18.89
N ASP A 383 -2.10 -0.22 19.11
CA ASP A 383 -3.04 0.36 18.16
C ASP A 383 -3.17 -0.44 16.84
N THR A 384 -4.25 -1.20 16.72
CA THR A 384 -4.55 -2.02 15.53
C THR A 384 -5.25 -1.25 14.42
N SER A 385 -5.42 0.08 14.56
CA SER A 385 -5.90 0.96 13.47
C SER A 385 -5.01 0.91 12.23
N ILE A 386 -3.78 0.39 12.34
CA ILE A 386 -2.88 0.12 11.21
C ILE A 386 -3.53 -0.71 10.09
N VAL A 387 -4.57 -1.49 10.40
CA VAL A 387 -5.36 -2.22 9.38
C VAL A 387 -6.03 -1.26 8.40
N ASP A 388 -6.45 -0.08 8.87
CA ASP A 388 -7.12 0.95 8.08
C ASP A 388 -6.12 2.02 7.60
N THR A 389 -5.19 2.43 8.46
CA THR A 389 -4.27 3.57 8.21
C THR A 389 -2.97 3.17 7.50
N HIS A 390 -2.46 1.96 7.75
CA HIS A 390 -1.22 1.44 7.17
C HIS A 390 -1.41 0.00 6.66
N PRO A 391 -2.33 -0.27 5.71
CA PRO A 391 -2.78 -1.65 5.44
C PRO A 391 -1.69 -2.56 4.88
N VAL A 392 -0.65 -1.99 4.26
CA VAL A 392 0.54 -2.73 3.80
C VAL A 392 1.41 -3.16 4.99
N ALA A 393 1.69 -2.30 5.97
CA ALA A 393 2.36 -2.71 7.21
C ALA A 393 1.55 -3.75 7.99
N ALA A 394 0.22 -3.60 8.03
CA ALA A 394 -0.66 -4.63 8.60
C ALA A 394 -0.62 -5.96 7.84
N SER A 395 -0.32 -5.95 6.52
CA SER A 395 -0.05 -7.16 5.73
C SER A 395 1.14 -7.93 6.29
N TYR A 396 2.23 -7.23 6.66
CA TYR A 396 3.42 -7.86 7.21
C TYR A 396 3.15 -8.53 8.55
N VAL A 397 2.42 -7.84 9.43
CA VAL A 397 1.99 -8.42 10.72
C VAL A 397 1.15 -9.69 10.51
N ARG A 398 0.19 -9.66 9.58
CA ARG A 398 -0.65 -10.83 9.27
C ARG A 398 0.16 -12.01 8.73
N ARG A 399 1.12 -11.74 7.84
CA ARG A 399 1.99 -12.75 7.22
C ARG A 399 2.90 -13.38 8.26
N ALA A 400 3.60 -12.58 9.05
CA ALA A 400 4.47 -13.07 10.12
C ALA A 400 3.70 -13.94 11.14
N ALA A 401 2.52 -13.48 11.58
CA ALA A 401 1.66 -14.27 12.47
C ALA A 401 1.19 -15.59 11.83
N THR A 402 0.89 -15.58 10.53
CA THR A 402 0.51 -16.80 9.78
C THR A 402 1.69 -17.77 9.63
N ASP A 403 2.90 -17.24 9.50
CA ASP A 403 4.15 -18.01 9.41
C ASP A 403 4.66 -18.51 10.77
N GLY A 404 3.97 -18.13 11.85
CA GLY A 404 4.13 -18.70 13.19
C GLY A 404 4.70 -17.75 14.24
N ALA A 405 4.87 -16.46 13.93
CA ALA A 405 5.21 -15.44 14.90
C ALA A 405 4.11 -15.34 15.97
N GLU A 406 4.50 -15.18 17.22
CA GLU A 406 3.55 -14.93 18.29
C GLU A 406 3.08 -13.47 18.26
N LEU A 407 1.76 -13.25 18.16
CA LEU A 407 1.19 -11.90 18.01
C LEU A 407 0.32 -11.51 19.21
N VAL A 408 0.72 -10.42 19.88
CA VAL A 408 -0.06 -9.76 20.93
C VAL A 408 -0.51 -8.39 20.44
N THR A 409 -1.79 -8.08 20.61
CA THR A 409 -2.36 -6.77 20.24
C THR A 409 -2.79 -6.01 21.49
N VAL A 410 -2.49 -4.71 21.52
CA VAL A 410 -2.87 -3.79 22.59
C VAL A 410 -3.64 -2.64 21.96
N ASP A 411 -4.94 -2.58 22.23
CA ASP A 411 -5.83 -1.63 21.57
C ASP A 411 -6.76 -0.92 22.57
N GLY A 412 -7.12 0.33 22.26
CA GLY A 412 -8.10 1.12 23.02
C GLY A 412 -9.55 0.68 22.76
N ASP A 413 -9.80 0.11 21.59
CA ASP A 413 -11.09 -0.28 21.05
C ASP A 413 -11.12 -1.79 20.66
N GLU A 414 -11.77 -2.13 19.54
CA GLU A 414 -11.84 -3.50 19.03
C GLU A 414 -10.57 -3.84 18.24
N ASP A 415 -9.88 -4.90 18.67
CA ASP A 415 -8.75 -5.46 17.95
C ASP A 415 -9.15 -5.88 16.52
N ARG A 416 -8.62 -5.16 15.53
CA ARG A 416 -8.85 -5.39 14.10
C ARG A 416 -8.01 -6.53 13.53
N LEU A 417 -6.98 -6.98 14.25
CA LEU A 417 -6.11 -8.11 13.92
C LEU A 417 -6.47 -9.39 14.69
N LYS A 418 -7.61 -9.40 15.40
CA LYS A 418 -8.06 -10.48 16.27
C LYS A 418 -8.08 -11.89 15.66
N ARG A 419 -8.26 -11.98 14.33
CA ARG A 419 -8.21 -13.27 13.61
C ARG A 419 -6.83 -13.92 13.70
N PHE A 420 -5.79 -13.10 13.81
CA PHE A 420 -4.38 -13.48 13.75
C PHE A 420 -3.69 -13.40 15.11
N SER A 421 -4.18 -12.58 16.03
CA SER A 421 -3.60 -12.42 17.38
C SER A 421 -3.76 -13.68 18.23
N ASP A 422 -2.70 -14.08 18.92
CA ASP A 422 -2.75 -15.10 19.97
C ASP A 422 -3.43 -14.58 21.23
N GLU A 423 -3.21 -13.29 21.54
CA GLU A 423 -3.81 -12.60 22.68
C GLU A 423 -4.15 -11.15 22.34
N SER A 424 -5.42 -10.76 22.56
CA SER A 424 -5.90 -9.39 22.38
C SER A 424 -6.18 -8.71 23.71
N LEU A 425 -5.59 -7.53 23.90
CA LEU A 425 -5.66 -6.78 25.14
C LEU A 425 -6.35 -5.45 24.90
N THR A 426 -7.62 -5.37 25.26
CA THR A 426 -8.36 -4.10 25.24
C THR A 426 -8.11 -3.35 26.54
N VAL A 427 -7.44 -2.21 26.44
CA VAL A 427 -7.13 -1.36 27.58
C VAL A 427 -7.90 -0.08 27.39
N GLY A 428 -8.90 0.16 28.25
CA GLY A 428 -9.71 1.38 28.13
C GLY A 428 -8.80 2.62 28.13
N SER A 429 -9.09 3.57 27.25
CA SER A 429 -8.31 4.80 27.10
C SER A 429 -8.00 5.47 28.47
N PRO A 430 -6.73 5.88 28.70
CA PRO A 430 -5.63 5.93 27.74
C PRO A 430 -4.78 4.64 27.66
N LEU A 431 -4.34 4.28 26.45
CA LEU A 431 -3.38 3.20 26.17
C LEU A 431 -2.13 3.29 27.07
N ALA A 432 -1.74 4.53 27.45
CA ALA A 432 -0.67 4.86 28.39
C ALA A 432 -0.72 4.10 29.73
N GLN A 433 -1.93 3.83 30.28
CA GLN A 433 -2.03 3.07 31.53
C GLN A 433 -1.59 1.61 31.37
N ALA A 434 -1.72 1.04 30.17
CA ALA A 434 -1.33 -0.34 29.91
C ALA A 434 0.18 -0.49 29.88
N THR A 435 0.82 0.41 29.14
CA THR A 435 2.24 0.39 28.83
C THR A 435 3.05 0.78 30.08
N ALA A 436 2.62 1.79 30.84
CA ALA A 436 3.26 2.24 32.10
C ALA A 436 3.30 1.15 33.18
N GLU A 437 2.17 0.47 33.35
CA GLU A 437 2.05 -0.60 34.32
C GLU A 437 2.72 -1.89 33.84
N ALA A 438 2.87 -2.07 32.52
CA ALA A 438 3.65 -3.16 31.94
C ALA A 438 5.14 -3.04 32.25
N ALA A 439 5.74 -1.89 31.95
CA ALA A 439 7.12 -1.59 32.31
C ALA A 439 7.35 -1.66 33.83
N GLY A 440 6.40 -1.15 34.63
CA GLY A 440 6.45 -1.19 36.10
C GLY A 440 6.33 -2.59 36.72
N ALA A 441 5.50 -3.48 36.15
CA ALA A 441 5.29 -4.83 36.68
C ALA A 441 6.50 -5.76 36.49
N VAL A 442 7.24 -5.57 35.40
CA VAL A 442 8.50 -6.29 35.10
C VAL A 442 9.62 -5.89 36.07
N ALA A 443 9.68 -4.61 36.47
CA ALA A 443 10.65 -4.11 37.43
C ALA A 443 10.42 -4.59 38.88
N ASP A 444 9.16 -4.75 39.31
CA ASP A 444 8.82 -4.95 40.73
C ASP A 444 8.31 -6.36 41.10
N GLY A 445 8.20 -7.29 40.15
CA GLY A 445 7.86 -8.68 40.47
C GLY A 445 6.50 -8.84 41.17
N GLY A 446 5.45 -8.31 40.53
CA GLY A 446 4.08 -8.82 40.62
C GLY A 446 3.01 -7.96 41.30
N SER A 447 1.83 -7.88 40.68
CA SER A 447 0.51 -8.12 41.29
C SER A 447 -0.57 -8.29 40.21
N ALA A 448 -1.63 -9.07 40.48
CA ALA A 448 -2.69 -9.37 39.52
C ALA A 448 -3.67 -8.19 39.31
N SER A 449 -3.50 -7.48 38.20
CA SER A 449 -4.41 -6.50 37.58
C SER A 449 -4.64 -6.93 36.12
N PRO A 450 -5.76 -6.59 35.45
CA PRO A 450 -5.92 -6.79 34.00
C PRO A 450 -4.73 -6.27 33.18
N VAL A 451 -4.08 -5.22 33.71
CA VAL A 451 -2.92 -4.56 33.12
C VAL A 451 -1.60 -5.31 33.35
N ALA A 452 -1.47 -6.08 34.43
CA ALA A 452 -0.31 -6.96 34.64
C ALA A 452 -0.29 -8.13 33.62
N GLY A 453 -1.45 -8.47 33.06
CA GLY A 453 -1.56 -9.42 31.95
C GLY A 453 -0.95 -8.87 30.65
N VAL A 454 -1.03 -7.55 30.42
CA VAL A 454 -0.42 -6.88 29.26
C VAL A 454 1.10 -6.98 29.33
N ALA A 455 1.67 -6.67 30.50
CA ALA A 455 3.09 -6.83 30.78
C ALA A 455 3.58 -8.26 30.53
N GLU A 456 2.89 -9.23 31.13
CA GLU A 456 3.30 -10.62 31.10
C GLU A 456 3.19 -11.21 29.68
N ALA A 457 2.12 -10.88 28.96
CA ALA A 457 1.93 -11.31 27.57
C ALA A 457 2.97 -10.66 26.65
N ALA A 458 3.12 -9.33 26.69
CA ALA A 458 4.05 -8.60 25.84
C ALA A 458 5.50 -9.01 26.10
N THR A 459 5.96 -9.05 27.36
CA THR A 459 7.34 -9.49 27.67
C THR A 459 7.59 -10.93 27.25
N ARG A 460 6.62 -11.83 27.43
CA ARG A 460 6.78 -13.24 27.01
C ARG A 460 6.89 -13.38 25.50
N THR A 461 6.11 -12.60 24.75
CA THR A 461 6.19 -12.57 23.29
C THR A 461 7.51 -11.98 22.81
N LEU A 462 7.99 -10.94 23.48
CA LEU A 462 9.25 -10.26 23.16
C LEU A 462 10.50 -10.97 23.72
N ASP A 463 10.36 -12.09 24.46
CA ASP A 463 11.47 -12.98 24.84
C ASP A 463 12.00 -13.82 23.64
N ALA A 464 11.37 -13.70 22.46
CA ALA A 464 11.83 -14.34 21.22
C ALA A 464 13.18 -13.78 20.74
N GLU A 465 13.92 -14.51 19.89
CA GLU A 465 15.25 -14.06 19.45
C GLU A 465 15.15 -12.80 18.58
N ASP A 466 14.18 -12.76 17.67
CA ASP A 466 13.88 -11.61 16.81
C ASP A 466 12.46 -11.12 17.15
N SER A 467 12.36 -9.92 17.74
CA SER A 467 11.07 -9.39 18.21
C SER A 467 10.88 -7.92 17.89
N VAL A 468 9.64 -7.57 17.53
CA VAL A 468 9.29 -6.24 17.03
C VAL A 468 8.09 -5.67 17.79
N VAL A 469 8.20 -4.39 18.17
CA VAL A 469 7.11 -3.58 18.68
C VAL A 469 6.62 -2.65 17.58
N VAL A 470 5.36 -2.78 17.19
CA VAL A 470 4.71 -1.92 16.19
C VAL A 470 3.84 -0.88 16.90
N LEU A 471 4.08 0.39 16.63
CA LEU A 471 3.34 1.52 17.20
C LEU A 471 2.44 2.15 16.14
N GLY A 472 1.14 1.92 16.25
CA GLY A 472 0.13 2.50 15.36
C GLY A 472 -0.05 4.01 15.53
N PRO A 473 -0.76 4.67 14.60
CA PRO A 473 -0.83 6.12 14.49
C PRO A 473 -1.55 6.83 15.64
N GLU A 474 -2.48 6.15 16.33
CA GLU A 474 -3.29 6.75 17.39
C GLU A 474 -2.54 6.95 18.71
N ILE A 475 -1.28 6.52 18.79
CA ILE A 475 -0.44 6.64 19.97
C ILE A 475 0.28 8.00 19.95
N GLU A 476 -0.41 9.03 20.43
CA GLU A 476 0.15 10.39 20.52
C GLU A 476 0.58 10.79 21.95
N ASP A 477 0.15 10.03 22.95
CA ASP A 477 0.46 10.33 24.36
C ASP A 477 1.93 10.03 24.69
N THR A 478 2.61 11.03 25.27
CA THR A 478 4.03 10.91 25.63
C THR A 478 4.31 9.79 26.63
N GLU A 479 3.44 9.56 27.62
CA GLU A 479 3.66 8.48 28.59
C GLU A 479 3.58 7.12 27.88
N ALA A 480 2.56 6.93 27.02
CA ALA A 480 2.41 5.70 26.22
C ALA A 480 3.64 5.41 25.34
N LEU A 481 4.18 6.43 24.68
CA LEU A 481 5.39 6.29 23.85
C LEU A 481 6.62 5.95 24.71
N VAL A 482 6.84 6.65 25.82
CA VAL A 482 7.95 6.37 26.76
C VAL A 482 7.92 4.93 27.21
N ASP A 483 6.74 4.43 27.55
CA ASP A 483 6.58 3.08 28.06
C ASP A 483 6.78 2.02 26.98
N ALA A 484 6.32 2.28 25.75
CA ALA A 484 6.47 1.36 24.63
C ALA A 484 7.94 1.22 24.22
N TYR A 485 8.63 2.34 24.07
CA TYR A 485 10.08 2.37 23.83
C TYR A 485 10.87 1.80 25.02
N GLY A 486 10.41 2.04 26.26
CA GLY A 486 10.99 1.45 27.45
C GLY A 486 10.86 -0.07 27.47
N LEU A 487 9.70 -0.62 27.07
CA LEU A 487 9.51 -2.05 26.92
C LEU A 487 10.46 -2.64 25.88
N ALA A 488 10.51 -2.05 24.68
CA ALA A 488 11.42 -2.47 23.60
C ALA A 488 12.89 -2.47 24.06
N ALA A 489 13.31 -1.41 24.77
CA ALA A 489 14.65 -1.32 25.35
C ALA A 489 14.95 -2.42 26.37
N MET A 490 13.97 -2.79 27.19
CA MET A 490 14.11 -3.85 28.19
C MET A 490 14.20 -5.25 27.58
N THR A 491 13.57 -5.47 26.43
CA THR A 491 13.52 -6.76 25.72
C THR A 491 14.49 -6.84 24.56
N GLU A 492 15.27 -5.79 24.29
CA GLU A 492 16.17 -5.69 23.13
C GLU A 492 15.41 -5.90 21.80
N SER A 493 14.16 -5.41 21.73
CA SER A 493 13.28 -5.51 20.56
C SER A 493 13.38 -4.28 19.67
N GLU A 494 13.18 -4.48 18.37
CA GLU A 494 13.10 -3.39 17.40
C GLU A 494 11.74 -2.69 17.44
N VAL A 495 11.70 -1.43 17.03
CA VAL A 495 10.50 -0.59 17.05
C VAL A 495 10.20 -0.09 15.64
N VAL A 496 9.00 -0.42 15.16
CA VAL A 496 8.41 0.16 13.95
C VAL A 496 7.36 1.18 14.38
N SER A 497 7.63 2.46 14.13
CA SER A 497 6.69 3.56 14.43
C SER A 497 5.96 4.00 13.16
N LEU A 498 4.64 3.88 13.17
CA LEU A 498 3.75 4.27 12.08
C LEU A 498 2.87 5.44 12.55
N ASP A 499 3.42 6.66 12.53
CA ASP A 499 2.63 7.85 12.86
C ASP A 499 1.68 8.26 11.72
N ARG A 500 0.78 9.21 11.99
CA ARG A 500 -0.22 9.68 11.02
C ARG A 500 0.39 10.36 9.79
N GLY A 501 1.62 10.86 9.91
CA GLY A 501 2.36 11.62 8.91
C GLY A 501 2.82 10.78 7.71
N ALA A 502 2.25 11.00 6.52
CA ALA A 502 2.70 10.41 5.27
C ALA A 502 4.13 10.82 4.90
N ASN A 503 4.52 12.06 5.19
CA ASN A 503 5.90 12.54 5.07
C ASN A 503 6.55 12.69 6.44
N ARG A 504 7.56 11.85 6.71
CA ARG A 504 8.27 11.76 7.99
C ARG A 504 9.51 12.67 8.08
N ALA A 505 9.70 13.62 7.17
CA ALA A 505 10.78 14.61 7.26
C ALA A 505 10.65 15.50 8.51
N ASP A 506 11.76 15.84 9.15
CA ASP A 506 11.76 16.57 10.42
C ASP A 506 11.38 18.04 10.21
N PHE A 507 10.13 18.39 10.54
CA PHE A 507 9.58 19.74 10.39
C PHE A 507 9.46 20.43 11.75
N THR A 508 9.76 21.72 11.79
CA THR A 508 9.51 22.54 12.99
C THR A 508 8.04 22.92 13.01
N ALA A 509 7.26 22.30 13.90
CA ALA A 509 5.84 22.58 14.10
C ALA A 509 5.54 22.63 15.60
N ASP A 510 5.13 23.80 16.08
CA ASP A 510 4.89 24.07 17.50
C ASP A 510 3.48 23.64 17.97
N GLY A 511 2.60 23.27 17.03
CA GLY A 511 1.22 22.88 17.27
C GLY A 511 0.27 24.07 17.48
N ILE A 512 -1.05 23.81 17.44
CA ILE A 512 -2.08 24.85 17.56
C ILE A 512 -2.90 24.64 18.85
N ASP A 513 -2.77 25.57 19.79
CA ASP A 513 -3.42 25.49 21.12
C ASP A 513 -4.62 26.44 21.33
N GLU A 514 -4.75 27.50 20.53
CA GLU A 514 -5.77 28.54 20.72
C GLU A 514 -6.41 29.01 19.40
N ALA A 515 -7.52 29.77 19.51
CA ALA A 515 -8.16 30.44 18.38
C ALA A 515 -7.26 31.56 17.84
N SER A 516 -7.23 31.75 16.52
CA SER A 516 -6.42 32.77 15.84
C SER A 516 -7.28 33.84 15.18
N GLU A 517 -6.63 34.92 14.73
CA GLU A 517 -7.29 35.94 13.90
C GLU A 517 -7.38 35.44 12.46
N VAL A 518 -6.29 34.84 11.96
CA VAL A 518 -6.22 34.25 10.62
C VAL A 518 -5.85 32.75 10.73
N ALA A 519 -6.48 31.92 9.92
CA ALA A 519 -6.04 30.55 9.66
C ALA A 519 -5.58 30.39 8.21
N TYR A 520 -4.38 29.84 7.99
CA TYR A 520 -3.91 29.48 6.66
C TYR A 520 -3.73 27.96 6.54
N LEU A 521 -4.54 27.35 5.66
CA LEU A 521 -4.65 25.91 5.53
C LEU A 521 -4.17 25.49 4.14
N LEU A 522 -2.97 24.90 4.10
CA LEU A 522 -2.39 24.29 2.91
C LEU A 522 -2.93 22.85 2.76
N ALA A 523 -4.19 22.77 2.33
CA ALA A 523 -5.01 21.55 2.28
C ALA A 523 -4.98 20.87 0.90
N ALA A 524 -3.86 20.97 0.20
CA ALA A 524 -3.76 20.62 -1.21
C ALA A 524 -3.67 19.10 -1.49
N ALA A 525 -3.75 18.28 -0.45
CA ALA A 525 -3.93 16.84 -0.53
C ALA A 525 -4.88 16.28 0.56
N ASP A 526 -5.60 17.15 1.29
CA ASP A 526 -6.36 16.71 2.47
C ASP A 526 -7.63 15.92 2.14
N ARG A 527 -7.79 14.83 2.90
CA ARG A 527 -8.94 13.93 2.91
C ARG A 527 -9.10 13.37 4.32
N GLY A 528 -10.26 12.78 4.61
CA GLY A 528 -10.50 12.08 5.87
C GLY A 528 -10.27 12.95 7.11
N GLU A 529 -9.50 12.43 8.07
CA GLU A 529 -9.29 13.05 9.38
C GLU A 529 -8.48 14.36 9.30
N ASP A 530 -7.52 14.47 8.38
CA ASP A 530 -6.72 15.70 8.20
C ASP A 530 -7.60 16.86 7.73
N LEU A 531 -8.55 16.57 6.84
CA LEU A 531 -9.56 17.56 6.42
C LEU A 531 -10.47 17.98 7.59
N ASP A 532 -10.86 17.04 8.46
CA ASP A 532 -11.67 17.35 9.64
C ASP A 532 -10.90 18.24 10.63
N ARG A 533 -9.60 18.00 10.83
CA ARG A 533 -8.72 18.84 11.64
C ARG A 533 -8.55 20.23 11.05
N ALA A 534 -8.29 20.36 9.75
CA ALA A 534 -8.22 21.66 9.07
C ALA A 534 -9.53 22.46 9.22
N ILE A 535 -10.69 21.80 9.14
CA ILE A 535 -12.00 22.43 9.36
C ILE A 535 -12.17 22.89 10.82
N GLU A 536 -11.66 22.15 11.78
CA GLU A 536 -11.68 22.55 13.19
C GLU A 536 -10.87 23.84 13.39
N VAL A 537 -9.65 23.90 12.85
CA VAL A 537 -8.79 25.09 12.92
C VAL A 537 -9.45 26.27 12.21
N ALA A 538 -10.01 26.07 11.01
CA ALA A 538 -10.73 27.11 10.27
C ALA A 538 -11.87 27.75 11.09
N ARG A 539 -12.64 26.93 11.82
CA ARG A 539 -13.76 27.43 12.67
C ARG A 539 -13.29 28.23 13.88
N GLY A 540 -12.03 28.11 14.24
CA GLY A 540 -11.39 28.86 15.31
C GLY A 540 -10.85 30.23 14.88
N ALA A 541 -10.88 30.57 13.58
CA ALA A 541 -10.35 31.81 13.05
C ALA A 541 -11.43 32.81 12.62
N ASP A 542 -11.08 34.11 12.58
CA ASP A 542 -11.95 35.17 12.07
C ASP A 542 -11.87 35.29 10.54
N THR A 543 -10.68 35.07 9.97
CA THR A 543 -10.41 35.00 8.52
C THR A 543 -9.77 33.65 8.17
N VAL A 544 -10.24 32.99 7.11
CA VAL A 544 -9.76 31.67 6.67
C VAL A 544 -9.23 31.73 5.24
N ILE A 545 -7.95 31.39 5.07
CA ILE A 545 -7.26 31.26 3.78
C ILE A 545 -7.01 29.77 3.53
N VAL A 546 -7.43 29.27 2.37
CA VAL A 546 -7.28 27.86 2.01
C VAL A 546 -6.59 27.75 0.66
N GLN A 547 -5.50 27.00 0.60
CA GLN A 547 -4.89 26.56 -0.65
C GLN A 547 -5.25 25.09 -0.87
N ALA A 548 -6.06 24.80 -1.89
CA ALA A 548 -6.62 23.47 -2.09
C ALA A 548 -6.80 23.10 -3.57
N THR A 549 -6.71 21.80 -3.86
CA THR A 549 -6.87 21.27 -5.22
C THR A 549 -8.35 21.10 -5.60
N ARG A 550 -9.23 20.80 -4.63
CA ARG A 550 -10.62 20.42 -4.89
C ARG A 550 -11.59 21.03 -3.89
N GLU A 551 -12.83 21.24 -4.34
CA GLU A 551 -13.91 21.75 -3.50
C GLU A 551 -14.19 20.80 -2.33
N SER A 552 -14.35 21.37 -1.14
CA SER A 552 -14.63 20.61 0.07
C SER A 552 -15.47 21.42 1.06
N ALA A 553 -15.81 20.84 2.21
CA ALA A 553 -16.44 21.59 3.29
C ALA A 553 -15.52 22.70 3.83
N LEU A 554 -14.20 22.55 3.69
CA LEU A 554 -13.21 23.54 4.10
C LEU A 554 -13.24 24.76 3.17
N THR A 555 -13.23 24.54 1.85
CA THR A 555 -13.23 25.63 0.87
C THR A 555 -14.54 26.43 0.90
N GLN A 556 -15.66 25.82 1.33
CA GLN A 556 -16.95 26.49 1.49
C GLN A 556 -17.01 27.47 2.67
N ILE A 557 -16.11 27.34 3.65
CA ILE A 557 -16.03 28.24 4.81
C ILE A 557 -14.84 29.20 4.73
N ALA A 558 -14.04 29.11 3.66
CA ALA A 558 -12.89 29.98 3.43
C ALA A 558 -13.34 31.37 2.94
N ASP A 559 -12.63 32.40 3.40
CA ASP A 559 -12.77 33.77 2.89
C ASP A 559 -11.90 33.97 1.64
N VAL A 560 -10.75 33.29 1.57
CA VAL A 560 -9.88 33.25 0.38
C VAL A 560 -9.57 31.80 0.02
N VAL A 561 -9.76 31.45 -1.26
CA VAL A 561 -9.41 30.14 -1.82
C VAL A 561 -8.36 30.31 -2.91
N LEU A 562 -7.22 29.65 -2.76
CA LEU A 562 -6.13 29.61 -3.74
C LEU A 562 -6.09 28.22 -4.39
N PRO A 563 -6.01 28.13 -5.74
CA PRO A 563 -5.89 26.86 -6.43
C PRO A 563 -4.53 26.23 -6.13
N ALA A 564 -4.52 24.92 -5.95
CA ALA A 564 -3.31 24.13 -5.77
C ALA A 564 -3.19 23.05 -6.86
N VAL A 565 -1.97 22.61 -7.14
CA VAL A 565 -1.73 21.50 -8.07
C VAL A 565 -2.32 20.19 -7.53
N ASP A 566 -2.64 19.23 -8.39
CA ASP A 566 -3.08 17.90 -7.96
C ASP A 566 -1.87 17.03 -7.61
N TRP A 567 -2.08 15.96 -6.85
CA TRP A 567 -0.99 15.13 -6.38
C TRP A 567 -0.11 14.56 -7.51
N PHE A 568 -0.73 14.06 -8.58
CA PHE A 568 -0.04 13.55 -9.76
C PHE A 568 0.64 14.63 -10.62
N GLU A 569 0.46 15.89 -10.28
CA GLU A 569 1.04 17.03 -11.00
C GLU A 569 2.22 17.63 -10.26
N ARG A 570 2.52 17.11 -9.06
CA ARG A 570 3.65 17.52 -8.21
C ARG A 570 4.89 16.70 -8.50
N GLU A 571 6.03 17.30 -8.21
CA GLU A 571 7.33 16.64 -8.09
C GLU A 571 8.00 17.02 -6.77
N GLY A 572 8.83 16.13 -6.22
CA GLY A 572 9.62 16.40 -5.02
C GLY A 572 10.00 15.12 -4.29
N THR A 573 10.16 15.20 -2.98
CA THR A 573 10.53 14.07 -2.13
C THR A 573 9.60 13.92 -0.93
N ILE A 574 9.46 12.70 -0.42
CA ILE A 574 8.89 12.41 0.90
C ILE A 574 9.85 11.52 1.68
N VAL A 575 9.81 11.56 3.00
CA VAL A 575 10.54 10.61 3.86
C VAL A 575 9.56 9.56 4.37
N ASP A 576 9.86 8.29 4.17
CA ASP A 576 9.00 7.18 4.61
C ASP A 576 9.31 6.70 6.04
N ALA A 577 8.62 5.65 6.46
CA ALA A 577 8.76 5.00 7.78
C ALA A 577 10.15 4.40 8.03
N ASP A 578 10.87 4.05 6.96
CA ASP A 578 12.24 3.55 7.00
C ASP A 578 13.25 4.71 7.09
N ASN A 579 12.76 5.96 7.11
CA ASN A 579 13.53 7.21 7.04
C ASN A 579 14.33 7.34 5.73
N GLU A 580 13.85 6.73 4.65
CA GLU A 580 14.41 6.86 3.32
C GLU A 580 13.72 8.00 2.54
N GLU A 581 14.51 8.81 1.83
CA GLU A 581 13.98 9.80 0.89
C GLU A 581 13.46 9.07 -0.36
N ARG A 582 12.15 9.18 -0.62
CA ARG A 582 11.47 8.64 -1.79
C ARG A 582 11.10 9.77 -2.75
N ALA A 583 11.30 9.53 -4.04
CA ALA A 583 10.94 10.49 -5.07
C ALA A 583 9.42 10.44 -5.35
N VAL A 584 8.80 11.61 -5.40
CA VAL A 584 7.47 11.82 -5.96
C VAL A 584 7.68 12.41 -7.35
N GLU A 585 7.39 11.61 -8.37
CA GLU A 585 7.54 12.00 -9.77
C GLU A 585 6.22 12.55 -10.32
N GLN A 586 6.31 13.60 -11.13
CA GLN A 586 5.17 14.19 -11.82
C GLN A 586 4.66 13.25 -12.92
N VAL A 587 3.37 12.94 -12.90
CA VAL A 587 2.72 12.01 -13.82
C VAL A 587 1.81 12.71 -14.84
N LEU A 588 1.26 13.86 -14.46
CA LEU A 588 0.39 14.68 -15.29
C LEU A 588 0.90 16.12 -15.35
N ASP A 589 0.71 16.77 -16.49
CA ASP A 589 0.84 18.22 -16.57
C ASP A 589 -0.29 18.90 -15.74
N PRO A 590 0.02 19.98 -14.98
CA PRO A 590 -0.99 20.76 -14.28
C PRO A 590 -2.15 21.19 -15.17
N ARG A 591 -3.39 20.97 -14.73
CA ARG A 591 -4.55 21.47 -15.46
C ARG A 591 -4.77 22.96 -15.21
N GLY A 592 -4.67 23.75 -16.28
CA GLY A 592 -4.92 25.19 -16.23
C GLY A 592 -3.63 25.99 -16.12
N GLU A 593 -3.76 27.29 -15.82
CA GLU A 593 -2.65 28.15 -15.41
C GLU A 593 -2.64 28.16 -13.87
N ILE A 594 -2.40 27.00 -13.25
CA ILE A 594 -2.23 26.85 -11.80
C ILE A 594 -0.73 26.84 -11.54
N ASP A 595 -0.27 27.79 -10.74
CA ASP A 595 1.14 27.91 -10.36
C ASP A 595 1.53 26.84 -9.33
N ASP A 596 2.83 26.57 -9.20
CA ASP A 596 3.33 25.59 -8.23
C ASP A 596 3.00 26.05 -6.81
N ASP A 597 2.75 25.09 -5.90
CA ASP A 597 2.40 25.42 -4.51
C ASP A 597 3.47 26.32 -3.85
N ARG A 598 4.75 26.09 -4.18
CA ARG A 598 5.87 26.89 -3.65
C ARG A 598 5.96 28.29 -4.25
N GLU A 599 5.50 28.48 -5.49
CA GLU A 599 5.46 29.80 -6.12
C GLU A 599 4.42 30.68 -5.39
N ILE A 600 3.23 30.13 -5.11
CA ILE A 600 2.19 30.84 -4.34
C ILE A 600 2.69 31.18 -2.93
N ILE A 601 3.33 30.24 -2.24
CA ILE A 601 3.90 30.46 -0.90
C ILE A 601 4.95 31.57 -0.93
N ALA A 602 5.86 31.55 -1.90
CA ALA A 602 6.90 32.57 -2.02
C ALA A 602 6.33 33.95 -2.31
N GLU A 603 5.30 34.06 -3.16
CA GLU A 603 4.64 35.33 -3.45
C GLU A 603 3.89 35.89 -2.24
N LEU A 604 3.22 35.04 -1.45
CA LEU A 604 2.58 35.45 -0.19
C LEU A 604 3.61 36.04 0.78
N GLN A 605 4.77 35.38 0.93
CA GLN A 605 5.85 35.83 1.80
C GLN A 605 6.46 37.15 1.32
N GLU A 606 6.69 37.32 0.01
CA GLU A 606 7.23 38.56 -0.56
C GLU A 606 6.31 39.78 -0.37
N VAL A 607 4.99 39.58 -0.38
CA VAL A 607 3.99 40.66 -0.23
C VAL A 607 3.73 40.98 1.25
N ALA A 608 3.84 39.99 2.14
CA ALA A 608 3.65 40.18 3.57
C ALA A 608 4.84 40.86 4.29
N ALA A 609 6.07 40.70 3.78
CA ALA A 609 7.30 41.30 4.30
C ALA A 609 7.49 42.80 3.98
#